data_AF-A0A8S3F595-F1
#
_entry.id   AF-A0A8S3F595-F1
#
_cell.length_a   1.000
_cell.length_b   1.000
_cell.length_c   1.000
_cell.angle_alpha   90.00
_cell.angle_beta   90.00
_cell.angle_gamma   90.00
#
_symmetry.space_group_name_H-M   'P 1'
#
loop_
_entity.id
_entity.type
_entity.pdbx_description
1 polymer ?
#
loop_
_entity_poly.entity_id
_entity_poly.type
_entity_poly.pdbx_seq_one_letter_code
_entity_poly.pdbx_strand_id
1 'polypeptide(L)'
;FIKIYQINLNELLEPNIQRYFTFNEFFYRKLKVDARPIDNRDDPCVVVSAADCRLILFDNISEATRIWIKGHQFSLEHLFEDEVLAKEFENGSIAVFRLSPADYHRFHSPISGILGENMKTITGTYYTVNPMAIREQLDVLTRNQRTMITIENSYFEKVAFVAIGALFVGSVNFTAKPRQSIEKGDEL
;
A
#
# COMPACT_ATOMS: atom_id res chain seq x y z
N PHE A 1 1.08 -23.83 -1.86
CA PHE A 1 0.71 -22.43 -1.53
C PHE A 1 -0.72 -22.33 -0.98
N ILE A 2 -1.76 -22.56 -1.80
CA ILE A 2 -3.17 -22.49 -1.39
C ILE A 2 -3.46 -23.25 -0.09
N LYS A 3 -3.05 -24.53 0.00
CA LYS A 3 -3.26 -25.35 1.21
C LYS A 3 -2.53 -24.82 2.45
N ILE A 4 -1.33 -24.27 2.29
CA ILE A 4 -0.49 -23.76 3.38
C ILE A 4 -1.11 -22.50 3.98
N TYR A 5 -1.56 -21.60 3.11
CA TYR A 5 -2.12 -20.29 3.49
C TYR A 5 -3.65 -20.28 3.57
N GLN A 6 -4.29 -21.43 3.40
CA GLN A 6 -5.75 -21.61 3.46
C GLN A 6 -6.52 -20.59 2.61
N ILE A 7 -6.05 -20.35 1.37
CA ILE A 7 -6.65 -19.33 0.48
C ILE A 7 -8.04 -19.78 0.05
N ASN A 8 -9.05 -18.94 0.30
CA ASN A 8 -10.43 -19.17 -0.13
C ASN A 8 -10.57 -18.95 -1.65
N LEU A 9 -10.70 -20.04 -2.40
CA LEU A 9 -10.83 -19.97 -3.86
C LEU A 9 -12.20 -19.43 -4.32
N ASN A 10 -13.22 -19.47 -3.45
CA ASN A 10 -14.57 -19.04 -3.80
C ASN A 10 -14.71 -17.52 -3.92
N GLU A 11 -13.80 -16.75 -3.34
CA GLU A 11 -13.75 -15.28 -3.46
C GLU A 11 -13.02 -14.82 -4.73
N LEU A 12 -12.30 -15.72 -5.41
CA LEU A 12 -11.55 -15.36 -6.60
C LEU A 12 -12.50 -15.12 -7.78
N LEU A 13 -12.15 -14.15 -8.62
CA LEU A 13 -12.82 -13.95 -9.90
C LEU A 13 -12.67 -15.19 -10.79
N GLU A 14 -11.49 -15.82 -10.75
CA GLU A 14 -11.22 -17.09 -11.40
C GLU A 14 -10.91 -18.18 -10.36
N PRO A 15 -11.88 -19.04 -10.00
CA PRO A 15 -11.67 -20.09 -9.00
C PRO A 15 -10.88 -21.30 -9.53
N ASN A 16 -10.82 -21.51 -10.85
CA ASN A 16 -10.10 -22.63 -11.43
C ASN A 16 -8.60 -22.35 -11.50
N ILE A 17 -7.84 -22.98 -10.60
CA ILE A 17 -6.39 -22.83 -10.47
C ILE A 17 -5.62 -23.17 -11.76
N GLN A 18 -6.17 -24.01 -12.65
CA GLN A 18 -5.52 -24.41 -13.90
C GLN A 18 -5.53 -23.30 -14.96
N ARG A 19 -6.25 -22.20 -14.73
CA ARG A 19 -6.28 -21.04 -15.62
C ARG A 19 -5.20 -20.01 -15.32
N TYR A 20 -4.41 -20.21 -14.27
CA TYR A 20 -3.23 -19.42 -13.96
C TYR A 20 -2.01 -20.15 -14.52
N PHE A 21 -1.33 -19.56 -15.49
CA PHE A 21 -0.19 -20.16 -16.19
C PHE A 21 1.12 -19.99 -15.42
N THR A 22 1.17 -19.00 -14.53
CA THR A 22 2.33 -18.74 -13.68
C THR A 22 1.92 -18.53 -12.22
N PHE A 23 2.87 -18.75 -11.32
CA PHE A 23 2.66 -18.43 -9.90
C PHE A 23 2.35 -16.94 -9.70
N ASN A 24 3.00 -16.05 -10.47
CA ASN A 24 2.77 -14.62 -10.38
C ASN A 24 1.33 -14.25 -10.75
N GLU A 25 0.77 -14.84 -11.81
CA GLU A 25 -0.65 -14.64 -12.17
C GLU A 25 -1.60 -15.02 -11.03
N PHE A 26 -1.32 -16.12 -10.34
CA PHE A 26 -2.08 -16.49 -9.15
C PHE A 26 -1.81 -15.54 -7.97
N PHE A 27 -0.59 -15.04 -7.81
CA PHE A 27 -0.21 -14.17 -6.71
C PHE A 27 -0.98 -12.84 -6.75
N TYR A 28 -1.09 -12.23 -7.93
CA TYR A 28 -1.91 -11.03 -8.16
C TYR A 28 -3.36 -11.34 -8.56
N ARG A 29 -3.88 -12.54 -8.32
CA ARG A 29 -5.27 -12.95 -8.63
C ARG A 29 -6.30 -11.85 -8.32
N LYS A 30 -7.31 -11.69 -9.17
CA LYS A 30 -8.45 -10.79 -8.91
C LYS A 30 -9.49 -11.46 -8.01
N LEU A 31 -10.14 -10.67 -7.16
CA LEU A 31 -11.32 -11.10 -6.40
C LEU A 31 -12.60 -10.77 -7.16
N LYS A 32 -13.71 -11.40 -6.76
CA LYS A 32 -15.04 -11.00 -7.20
C LYS A 32 -15.37 -9.60 -6.71
N VAL A 33 -16.19 -8.87 -7.47
CA VAL A 33 -16.55 -7.47 -7.20
C VAL A 33 -17.25 -7.31 -5.84
N ASP A 34 -18.01 -8.32 -5.43
CA ASP A 34 -18.77 -8.36 -4.18
C ASP A 34 -17.98 -8.93 -2.99
N ALA A 35 -16.75 -9.41 -3.20
CA ALA A 35 -15.95 -10.02 -2.13
C ALA A 35 -15.48 -8.99 -1.09
N ARG A 36 -15.37 -7.72 -1.46
CA ARG A 36 -14.94 -6.60 -0.61
C ARG A 36 -15.83 -5.39 -0.86
N PRO A 37 -17.06 -5.34 -0.29
CA PRO A 37 -17.91 -4.18 -0.43
C PRO A 37 -17.25 -2.93 0.16
N ILE A 38 -17.30 -1.82 -0.57
CA ILE A 38 -16.72 -0.55 -0.14
C ILE A 38 -17.72 0.17 0.76
N ASP A 39 -17.30 0.46 1.99
CA ASP A 39 -18.13 1.15 2.97
C ASP A 39 -18.21 2.66 2.68
N ASN A 40 -19.39 3.23 2.92
CA ASN A 40 -19.70 4.66 2.74
C ASN A 40 -19.00 5.31 1.52
N ARG A 41 -19.19 4.74 0.33
CA ARG A 41 -18.46 5.13 -0.89
C ARG A 41 -18.50 6.65 -1.16
N ASP A 42 -19.65 7.28 -0.96
CA ASP A 42 -19.88 8.69 -1.25
C ASP A 42 -19.52 9.64 -0.10
N ASP A 43 -19.20 9.12 1.09
CA ASP A 43 -18.83 9.94 2.25
C ASP A 43 -17.33 10.27 2.21
N PRO A 44 -16.93 11.53 1.98
CA PRO A 44 -15.52 11.91 1.91
C PRO A 44 -14.81 11.82 3.27
N CYS A 45 -15.54 11.78 4.39
CA CYS A 45 -14.97 11.68 5.74
C CYS A 45 -14.49 10.26 6.07
N VAL A 46 -14.96 9.24 5.34
CA VAL A 46 -14.66 7.83 5.60
C VAL A 46 -13.50 7.37 4.71
N VAL A 47 -12.41 6.92 5.33
CA VAL A 47 -11.27 6.28 4.66
C VAL A 47 -11.43 4.77 4.73
N VAL A 48 -11.32 4.06 3.60
CA VAL A 48 -11.40 2.59 3.58
C VAL A 48 -10.01 1.95 3.54
N SER A 49 -9.94 0.66 3.89
CA SER A 49 -8.68 -0.08 3.77
C SER A 49 -8.24 -0.18 2.32
N ALA A 50 -6.98 0.15 2.04
CA ALA A 50 -6.40 0.06 0.71
C ALA A 50 -6.06 -1.39 0.29
N ALA A 51 -5.95 -2.32 1.24
CA ALA A 51 -5.55 -3.70 0.96
C ALA A 51 -6.04 -4.68 2.03
N ASP A 52 -6.15 -5.96 1.64
CA ASP A 52 -6.24 -7.07 2.58
C ASP A 52 -4.90 -7.19 3.32
N CYS A 53 -4.86 -6.89 4.61
CA CYS A 53 -3.59 -6.78 5.31
C CYS A 53 -3.70 -6.95 6.83
N ARG A 54 -2.58 -6.77 7.51
CA ARG A 54 -2.54 -6.32 8.90
C ARG A 54 -2.25 -4.83 8.91
N LEU A 55 -3.17 -4.05 9.46
CA LEU A 55 -3.12 -2.60 9.52
C LEU A 55 -2.58 -2.13 10.87
N ILE A 56 -1.70 -1.13 10.83
CA ILE A 56 -1.29 -0.36 12.00
C ILE A 56 -1.47 1.12 11.63
N LEU A 57 -2.08 1.89 12.52
CA LEU A 57 -2.42 3.29 12.27
C LEU A 57 -1.94 4.15 13.44
N PHE A 58 -1.41 5.32 13.11
CA PHE A 58 -1.00 6.33 14.08
C PHE A 58 -1.56 7.69 13.66
N ASP A 59 -2.12 8.41 14.61
CA ASP A 59 -2.67 9.75 14.37
C ASP A 59 -1.58 10.75 14.00
N ASN A 60 -0.33 10.49 14.41
CA ASN A 60 0.82 11.32 14.12
C ASN A 60 2.04 10.45 13.75
N ILE A 61 2.74 10.82 12.69
CA ILE A 61 3.98 10.17 12.22
C ILE A 61 5.06 10.13 13.30
N SER A 62 5.18 11.16 14.14
CA SER A 62 6.14 11.20 15.26
C SER A 62 5.91 10.07 16.26
N GLU A 63 4.66 9.68 16.51
CA GLU A 63 4.34 8.53 17.37
C GLU A 63 4.67 7.21 16.67
N ALA A 64 4.45 7.12 15.35
CA ALA A 64 4.79 5.94 14.57
C ALA A 64 6.31 5.65 14.59
N THR A 65 7.14 6.67 14.40
CA THR A 65 8.62 6.55 14.46
C THR A 65 9.10 6.28 15.88
N ARG A 66 8.48 6.91 16.88
CA ARG A 66 8.81 6.67 18.28
C ARG A 66 8.47 5.27 18.75
N ILE A 67 7.34 4.69 18.32
CA ILE A 67 6.81 3.44 18.89
C ILE A 67 7.16 2.23 18.04
N TRP A 68 7.10 2.33 16.71
CA TRP A 68 7.06 1.16 15.85
C TRP A 68 8.15 1.11 14.78
N ILE A 69 8.39 2.22 14.09
CA ILE A 69 9.41 2.28 13.04
C ILE A 69 10.74 2.64 13.70
N LYS A 70 11.49 1.63 14.16
CA LYS A 70 12.71 1.78 14.97
C LYS A 70 14.00 1.93 14.17
N GLY A 71 13.89 1.98 12.85
CA GLY A 71 15.02 2.30 11.99
C GLY A 71 15.60 3.67 12.35
N HIS A 72 16.93 3.78 12.37
CA HIS A 72 17.62 4.98 12.86
C HIS A 72 17.43 6.21 11.97
N GLN A 73 17.09 6.03 10.69
CA GLN A 73 17.03 7.11 9.69
C GLN A 73 15.66 7.19 9.00
N PHE A 74 14.62 6.57 9.56
CA PHE A 74 13.29 6.75 9.00
C PHE A 74 12.84 8.21 9.15
N SER A 75 12.59 8.86 8.03
CA SER A 75 11.90 10.14 7.92
C SER A 75 11.03 10.16 6.67
N LEU A 76 10.05 11.06 6.62
CA LEU A 76 9.27 11.26 5.39
C LEU A 76 10.12 11.79 4.25
N GLU A 77 11.14 12.59 4.55
CA GLU A 77 12.10 13.09 3.54
C GLU A 77 12.82 11.92 2.85
N HIS A 78 13.28 10.94 3.64
CA HIS A 78 13.88 9.72 3.08
C HIS A 78 12.83 8.84 2.43
N LEU A 79 11.63 8.71 2.98
CA LEU A 79 10.56 7.90 2.39
C LEU A 79 10.14 8.41 1.02
N PHE A 80 10.02 9.73 0.85
CA PHE A 80 9.58 10.36 -0.39
C PHE A 80 10.74 10.73 -1.33
N GLU A 81 11.97 10.77 -0.82
CA GLU A 81 13.12 11.42 -1.47
C GLU A 81 12.78 12.84 -1.95
N ASP A 82 11.94 13.53 -1.19
CA ASP A 82 11.37 14.84 -1.52
C ASP A 82 11.10 15.60 -0.21
N GLU A 83 11.98 16.55 0.11
CA GLU A 83 11.89 17.33 1.34
C GLU A 83 10.70 18.29 1.34
N VAL A 84 10.32 18.83 0.17
CA VAL A 84 9.21 19.78 0.06
C VAL A 84 7.91 19.05 0.34
N LEU A 85 7.70 17.90 -0.32
CA LEU A 85 6.53 17.07 -0.10
C LEU A 85 6.49 16.55 1.35
N ALA A 86 7.63 16.12 1.90
CA ALA A 86 7.69 15.61 3.27
C ALA A 86 7.19 16.63 4.32
N LYS A 87 7.52 17.92 4.14
CA LYS A 87 7.06 19.00 5.04
C LYS A 87 5.54 19.17 5.04
N GLU A 88 4.87 18.90 3.92
CA GLU A 88 3.40 18.95 3.86
C GLU A 88 2.74 17.89 4.77
N PHE A 89 3.45 16.81 5.10
CA PHE A 89 2.95 15.69 5.90
C PHE A 89 3.51 15.62 7.33
N GLU A 90 4.28 16.60 7.79
CA GLU A 90 5.05 16.51 9.06
C GLU A 90 4.18 16.19 10.30
N ASN A 91 2.93 16.68 10.32
CA ASN A 91 1.94 16.41 11.38
C ASN A 91 0.80 15.49 10.94
N GLY A 92 0.99 14.79 9.82
CA GLY A 92 -0.01 13.89 9.26
C GLY A 92 -0.15 12.58 10.04
N SER A 93 -1.26 11.91 9.80
CA SER A 93 -1.49 10.53 10.24
C SER A 93 -0.84 9.55 9.26
N ILE A 94 -0.48 8.36 9.75
CA ILE A 94 0.12 7.30 8.94
C ILE A 94 -0.59 5.98 9.17
N ALA A 95 -0.93 5.33 8.06
CA ALA A 95 -1.50 4.00 8.02
C ALA A 95 -0.54 3.07 7.28
N VAL A 96 -0.13 1.98 7.93
CA VAL A 96 0.81 1.02 7.36
C VAL A 96 0.14 -0.33 7.17
N PHE A 97 0.05 -0.73 5.90
CA PHE A 97 -0.62 -1.92 5.42
C PHE A 97 0.42 -3.00 5.16
N ARG A 98 0.50 -4.02 6.03
CA ARG A 98 1.43 -5.13 5.84
C ARG A 98 0.69 -6.35 5.28
N LEU A 99 0.96 -6.66 4.03
CA LEU A 99 0.43 -7.83 3.35
C LEU A 99 1.30 -9.06 3.68
N SER A 100 0.65 -10.15 4.05
CA SER A 100 1.24 -11.47 4.14
C SER A 100 1.12 -12.19 2.80
N PRO A 101 1.95 -13.22 2.50
CA PRO A 101 1.86 -13.96 1.24
C PRO A 101 0.47 -14.53 0.93
N ALA A 102 -0.35 -14.81 1.96
CA ALA A 102 -1.70 -15.31 1.79
C ALA A 102 -2.69 -14.28 1.22
N ASP A 103 -2.43 -13.00 1.49
CA ASP A 103 -3.38 -11.93 1.25
C ASP A 103 -3.59 -11.67 -0.25
N TYR A 104 -4.59 -10.87 -0.58
CA TYR A 104 -4.83 -10.38 -1.92
C TYR A 104 -3.80 -9.27 -2.24
N HIS A 105 -2.91 -9.52 -3.21
CA HIS A 105 -1.79 -8.63 -3.54
C HIS A 105 -2.13 -7.66 -4.68
N ARG A 106 -3.26 -6.99 -4.53
CA ARG A 106 -3.56 -5.75 -5.23
C ARG A 106 -4.01 -4.73 -4.20
N PHE A 107 -3.76 -3.46 -4.49
CA PHE A 107 -4.09 -2.37 -3.60
C PHE A 107 -5.02 -1.40 -4.32
N HIS A 108 -5.86 -0.75 -3.52
CA HIS A 108 -6.98 0.05 -3.96
C HIS A 108 -6.92 1.42 -3.31
N SER A 109 -7.60 2.38 -3.91
CA SER A 109 -7.65 3.73 -3.40
C SER A 109 -8.47 3.80 -2.12
N PRO A 110 -7.90 4.29 -1.00
CA PRO A 110 -8.62 4.43 0.26
C PRO A 110 -9.62 5.60 0.25
N ILE A 111 -9.49 6.52 -0.71
CA ILE A 111 -10.33 7.72 -0.87
C ILE A 111 -10.64 7.99 -2.35
N SER A 112 -11.68 8.75 -2.64
CA SER A 112 -11.91 9.32 -3.99
C SER A 112 -11.04 10.57 -4.18
N GLY A 113 -10.55 10.81 -5.40
CA GLY A 113 -9.72 11.97 -5.70
C GLY A 113 -9.08 11.93 -7.08
N ILE A 114 -8.12 12.83 -7.30
CA ILE A 114 -7.31 12.88 -8.53
C ILE A 114 -5.89 12.45 -8.17
N LEU A 115 -5.34 11.51 -8.94
CA LEU A 115 -3.95 11.12 -8.80
C LEU A 115 -3.02 12.27 -9.18
N GLY A 116 -1.98 12.46 -8.39
CA GLY A 116 -0.95 13.46 -8.61
C GLY A 116 -0.29 13.34 -9.99
N GLU A 117 0.35 14.42 -10.42
CA GLU A 117 1.01 14.49 -11.72
C GLU A 117 2.17 13.50 -11.87
N ASN A 118 2.88 13.22 -10.77
CA ASN A 118 4.09 12.43 -10.79
C ASN A 118 3.93 11.17 -9.94
N MET A 119 4.10 10.02 -10.59
CA MET A 119 4.34 8.75 -9.91
C MET A 119 5.85 8.56 -9.80
N LYS A 120 6.38 8.51 -8.59
CA LYS A 120 7.82 8.46 -8.33
C LYS A 120 8.22 7.05 -7.91
N THR A 121 9.03 6.39 -8.73
CA THR A 121 9.69 5.14 -8.34
C THR A 121 11.07 5.46 -7.82
N ILE A 122 11.33 5.04 -6.59
CA ILE A 122 12.59 5.19 -5.88
C ILE A 122 13.29 3.85 -5.88
N THR A 123 14.45 3.79 -6.53
CA THR A 123 15.28 2.57 -6.60
C THR A 123 15.81 2.23 -5.21
N GLY A 124 15.82 0.93 -4.88
CA GLY A 124 16.31 0.47 -3.58
C GLY A 124 16.63 -1.01 -3.59
N THR A 125 16.84 -1.55 -2.40
CA THR A 125 17.06 -2.99 -2.16
C THR A 125 15.72 -3.69 -1.94
N TYR A 126 15.73 -5.00 -1.65
CA TYR A 126 14.54 -5.76 -1.27
C TYR A 126 14.79 -6.50 0.05
N TYR A 127 14.80 -5.77 1.16
CA TYR A 127 14.81 -6.34 2.49
C TYR A 127 13.42 -6.91 2.86
N THR A 128 13.41 -7.78 3.87
CA THR A 128 12.16 -8.31 4.43
C THR A 128 11.42 -7.22 5.20
N VAL A 129 10.09 -7.21 5.08
CA VAL A 129 9.18 -6.33 5.82
C VAL A 129 8.46 -7.09 6.95
N ASN A 130 9.06 -8.18 7.42
CA ASN A 130 8.58 -8.87 8.63
C ASN A 130 8.54 -7.86 9.80
N PRO A 131 7.48 -7.86 10.64
CA PRO A 131 7.37 -6.95 11.77
C PRO A 131 8.61 -6.87 12.68
N MET A 132 9.39 -7.95 12.80
CA MET A 132 10.66 -7.91 13.51
C MET A 132 11.65 -6.96 12.83
N ALA A 133 11.83 -7.07 11.52
CA ALA A 133 12.79 -6.25 10.76
C ALA A 133 12.44 -4.75 10.76
N ILE A 134 11.14 -4.39 10.79
CA ILE A 134 10.69 -2.99 10.92
C ILE A 134 11.08 -2.40 12.28
N ARG A 135 11.20 -3.25 13.31
CA ARG A 135 11.56 -2.88 14.67
C ARG A 135 13.07 -3.00 14.95
N GLU A 136 13.85 -3.38 13.96
CA GLU A 136 15.31 -3.41 14.02
C GLU A 136 15.91 -2.07 13.60
N GLN A 137 17.22 -1.96 13.74
CA GLN A 137 18.01 -0.76 13.42
C GLN A 137 18.06 -0.43 11.91
N LEU A 138 17.63 -1.36 11.05
CA LEU A 138 17.68 -1.23 9.60
C LEU A 138 16.40 -0.56 9.06
N ASP A 139 16.56 0.54 8.31
CA ASP A 139 15.45 1.29 7.71
C ASP A 139 14.84 0.58 6.48
N VAL A 140 14.18 -0.56 6.68
CA VAL A 140 13.65 -1.37 5.57
C VAL A 140 12.63 -0.63 4.70
N LEU A 141 11.87 0.32 5.25
CA LEU A 141 10.84 1.06 4.52
C LEU A 141 11.41 2.12 3.57
N THR A 142 12.55 2.73 3.92
CA THR A 142 13.20 3.77 3.10
C THR A 142 14.34 3.22 2.24
N ARG A 143 14.89 2.06 2.58
CA ARG A 143 15.91 1.37 1.76
C ARG A 143 15.33 0.47 0.69
N ASN A 144 14.10 -0.01 0.88
CA ASN A 144 13.48 -0.84 -0.14
C ASN A 144 13.07 -0.01 -1.36
N GLN A 145 13.11 -0.66 -2.54
CA GLN A 145 12.51 -0.09 -3.73
C GLN A 145 11.02 0.14 -3.47
N ARG A 146 10.54 1.32 -3.85
CA ARG A 146 9.15 1.72 -3.61
C ARG A 146 8.68 2.67 -4.69
N THR A 147 7.38 2.71 -4.89
CA THR A 147 6.73 3.64 -5.80
C THR A 147 5.67 4.41 -5.02
N MET A 148 5.65 5.72 -5.20
CA MET A 148 4.70 6.60 -4.53
C MET A 148 3.91 7.46 -5.51
N ILE A 149 2.71 7.81 -5.09
CA ILE A 149 1.83 8.76 -5.78
C ILE A 149 1.00 9.50 -4.74
N THR A 150 0.60 10.73 -5.05
CA THR A 150 -0.35 11.49 -4.23
C THR A 150 -1.77 11.31 -4.75
N ILE A 151 -2.75 11.40 -3.86
CA ILE A 151 -4.18 11.47 -4.18
C ILE A 151 -4.68 12.78 -3.59
N GLU A 152 -5.23 13.65 -4.43
CA GLU A 152 -5.72 14.96 -4.01
C GLU A 152 -7.25 15.00 -4.05
N ASN A 153 -7.86 15.54 -2.99
CA ASN A 153 -9.29 15.81 -2.95
C ASN A 153 -9.59 17.02 -2.05
N SER A 154 -10.84 17.49 -2.09
CA SER A 154 -11.24 18.69 -1.35
C SER A 154 -11.36 18.51 0.17
N TYR A 155 -11.32 17.27 0.68
CA TYR A 155 -11.55 16.99 2.10
C TYR A 155 -10.26 16.73 2.87
N PHE A 156 -9.40 15.84 2.37
CA PHE A 156 -8.10 15.52 2.96
C PHE A 156 -6.96 16.38 2.41
N GLU A 157 -7.23 17.21 1.40
CA GLU A 157 -6.28 18.00 0.62
C GLU A 157 -5.30 17.12 -0.17
N LYS A 158 -4.49 16.30 0.53
CA LYS A 158 -3.49 15.42 -0.07
C LYS A 158 -3.26 14.16 0.78
N VAL A 159 -3.25 13.00 0.13
CA VAL A 159 -2.86 11.71 0.71
C VAL A 159 -1.69 11.13 -0.07
N ALA A 160 -0.59 10.83 0.59
CA ALA A 160 0.54 10.11 -0.03
C ALA A 160 0.31 8.59 0.08
N PHE A 161 0.35 7.91 -1.07
CA PHE A 161 0.30 6.46 -1.16
C PHE A 161 1.68 5.93 -1.54
N VAL A 162 2.28 5.06 -0.71
CA VAL A 162 3.62 4.50 -0.93
C VAL A 162 3.54 2.97 -0.95
N ALA A 163 3.75 2.38 -2.12
CA ALA A 163 3.84 0.93 -2.30
C ALA A 163 5.31 0.49 -2.23
N ILE A 164 5.66 -0.29 -1.21
CA ILE A 164 7.03 -0.72 -0.92
C ILE A 164 7.20 -2.18 -1.31
N GLY A 165 8.13 -2.46 -2.22
CA GLY A 165 8.52 -3.83 -2.57
C GLY A 165 9.32 -4.48 -1.45
N ALA A 166 9.27 -5.80 -1.34
CA ALA A 166 9.98 -6.55 -0.31
C ALA A 166 10.70 -7.77 -0.89
N LEU A 167 11.53 -8.42 -0.06
CA LEU A 167 12.17 -9.69 -0.42
C LEU A 167 11.12 -10.69 -0.95
N PHE A 168 11.38 -11.28 -2.12
CA PHE A 168 10.49 -12.16 -2.90
C PHE A 168 9.21 -11.53 -3.49
N VAL A 169 8.82 -10.32 -3.07
CA VAL A 169 7.65 -9.58 -3.55
C VAL A 169 8.07 -8.15 -3.93
N GLY A 170 9.01 -8.05 -4.87
CA GLY A 170 9.67 -6.78 -5.19
C GLY A 170 8.97 -5.95 -6.27
N SER A 171 8.24 -6.59 -7.17
CA SER A 171 7.60 -5.90 -8.29
C SER A 171 6.32 -5.18 -7.85
N VAL A 172 6.33 -3.86 -7.94
CA VAL A 172 5.17 -3.00 -7.72
C VAL A 172 4.71 -2.46 -9.06
N ASN A 173 3.42 -2.63 -9.38
CA ASN A 173 2.83 -2.11 -10.61
C ASN A 173 1.54 -1.36 -10.26
N PHE A 174 1.47 -0.09 -10.66
CA PHE A 174 0.24 0.70 -10.61
C PHE A 174 -0.50 0.53 -11.94
N THR A 175 -1.80 0.27 -11.86
CA THR A 175 -2.69 0.20 -13.02
C THR A 175 -3.31 1.55 -13.35
N ALA A 176 -3.46 2.42 -12.36
CA ALA A 176 -3.94 3.78 -12.51
C ALA A 176 -2.82 4.69 -13.03
N LYS A 177 -3.21 5.74 -13.75
CA LYS A 177 -2.29 6.67 -14.39
C LYS A 177 -2.24 8.00 -13.63
N PRO A 178 -1.11 8.73 -13.67
CA PRO A 178 -1.06 10.09 -13.16
C PRO A 178 -2.18 10.96 -13.76
N ARG A 179 -2.70 11.91 -12.97
CA ARG A 179 -3.85 12.77 -13.32
C ARG A 179 -5.19 12.06 -13.55
N GLN A 180 -5.28 10.75 -13.30
CA GLN A 180 -6.54 10.01 -13.40
C GLN A 180 -7.45 10.35 -12.21
N SER A 181 -8.73 10.57 -12.49
CA SER A 181 -9.78 10.60 -11.46
C SER A 181 -10.10 9.16 -11.03
N ILE A 182 -10.14 8.93 -9.73
CA ILE A 182 -10.40 7.62 -9.13
C ILE A 182 -11.46 7.73 -8.03
N GLU A 183 -12.26 6.68 -7.91
CA GLU A 183 -13.22 6.52 -6.83
C GLU A 183 -12.64 5.69 -5.68
N LYS A 184 -13.22 5.86 -4.49
CA LYS A 184 -12.95 5.03 -3.33
C LYS A 184 -13.16 3.55 -3.68
N GLY A 185 -12.11 2.76 -3.49
CA GLY A 185 -12.07 1.33 -3.80
C GLY A 185 -11.60 0.98 -5.21
N ASP A 186 -11.31 1.93 -6.08
CA ASP A 186 -10.71 1.65 -7.38
C ASP A 186 -9.31 1.05 -7.23
N GLU A 187 -8.93 0.12 -8.12
CA GLU A 187 -7.57 -0.43 -8.15
C GLU A 187 -6.57 0.66 -8.58
N LEU A 188 -5.43 0.73 -7.89
CA LEU A 188 -4.36 1.69 -8.19
C LEU A 188 -3.28 1.11 -9.10
#